data_AF-A0A0K1P702-F1
#
_entry.id   AF-A0A0K1P702-F1
#
_cell.length_a   1.000
_cell.length_b   1.000
_cell.length_c   1.000
_cell.angle_alpha   90.00
_cell.angle_beta   90.00
_cell.angle_gamma   90.00
#
_symmetry.space_group_name_H-M   'P 1'
#
loop_
_entity.id
_entity.type
_entity.pdbx_description
1 polymer ?
#
loop_
_entity_poly.entity_id
_entity_poly.type
_entity_poly.pdbx_seq_one_letter_code
_entity_poly.pdbx_strand_id
1 'polypeptide(L)'
;MIKKDKFFEDDFIIFNDYDNIMIQAFNIGCSLCGIETIEYAYKDIPQPIGNKVKEIHDNNPNVSDVEIEELLKDLIDDWQNYDDKNASEGIPTFLCSECYFQLLKNEISVSKTE
;
A
#
# COMPACT_ATOMS: atom_id res chain seq x y z
N MET A 1 3.15 22.87 2.34
CA MET A 1 2.79 21.97 1.23
C MET A 1 1.29 22.08 0.99
N ILE A 2 0.84 22.01 -0.27
CA ILE A 2 -0.58 21.98 -0.61
C ILE A 2 -1.03 20.52 -0.53
N LYS A 3 -1.93 20.19 0.40
CA LYS A 3 -2.46 18.81 0.54
C LYS A 3 -3.45 18.52 -0.60
N LYS A 4 -3.54 17.26 -1.03
CA LYS A 4 -4.51 16.85 -2.06
C LYS A 4 -5.91 16.82 -1.46
N ASP A 5 -6.77 17.74 -1.89
CA ASP A 5 -8.11 17.90 -1.33
C ASP A 5 -9.21 17.15 -2.11
N LYS A 6 -8.89 16.58 -3.28
CA LYS A 6 -9.84 15.84 -4.12
C LYS A 6 -9.17 14.65 -4.79
N PHE A 7 -9.90 13.55 -4.85
CA PHE A 7 -9.47 12.28 -5.44
C PHE A 7 -10.43 11.82 -6.53
N PHE A 8 -9.90 11.09 -7.50
CA PHE A 8 -10.63 10.52 -8.63
C PHE A 8 -10.32 9.03 -8.78
N GLU A 9 -11.18 8.29 -9.48
CA GLU A 9 -10.95 6.85 -9.72
C GLU A 9 -9.58 6.57 -10.34
N ASP A 10 -9.17 7.37 -11.33
CA ASP A 10 -7.86 7.29 -12.02
C ASP A 10 -6.64 7.62 -11.14
N ASP A 11 -6.85 8.02 -9.89
CA ASP A 11 -5.78 8.17 -8.91
C ASP A 11 -5.41 6.84 -8.23
N PHE A 12 -6.25 5.82 -8.35
CA PHE A 12 -6.08 4.55 -7.66
C PHE A 12 -6.04 3.37 -8.63
N ILE A 13 -5.44 2.29 -8.14
CA ILE A 13 -5.42 1.00 -8.81
C ILE A 13 -5.97 -0.06 -7.86
N ILE A 14 -6.49 -1.16 -8.42
CA ILE A 14 -6.78 -2.36 -7.64
C ILE A 14 -5.45 -2.89 -7.09
N PHE A 15 -5.39 -3.03 -5.78
CA PHE A 15 -4.22 -3.56 -5.10
C PHE A 15 -4.29 -5.09 -5.09
N ASN A 16 -3.22 -5.72 -5.58
CA ASN A 16 -3.11 -7.18 -5.62
C ASN A 16 -1.76 -7.60 -5.08
N ASP A 17 -1.79 -8.16 -3.88
CA ASP A 17 -0.63 -8.65 -3.16
C ASP A 17 -0.78 -10.15 -2.94
N TYR A 18 0.13 -10.92 -3.55
CA TYR A 18 0.09 -12.37 -3.49
C TYR A 18 0.12 -12.86 -2.04
N ASP A 19 -0.81 -13.77 -1.72
CA ASP A 19 -1.08 -14.31 -0.37
C ASP A 19 -1.36 -13.26 0.72
N ASN A 20 -1.65 -12.00 0.35
CA ASN A 20 -1.86 -10.87 1.27
C ASN A 20 -0.69 -10.67 2.25
N ILE A 21 0.54 -10.91 1.82
CA ILE A 21 1.75 -10.80 2.63
C ILE A 21 1.88 -9.41 3.30
N MET A 22 1.56 -8.32 2.60
CA MET A 22 1.62 -6.98 3.19
C MET A 22 0.67 -6.80 4.37
N ILE A 23 -0.52 -7.41 4.31
CA ILE A 23 -1.46 -7.39 5.45
C ILE A 23 -0.95 -8.34 6.55
N GLN A 24 -0.59 -9.57 6.20
CA GLN A 24 -0.30 -10.62 7.18
C GLN A 24 1.05 -10.45 7.90
N ALA A 25 2.10 -10.06 7.16
CA ALA A 25 3.46 -9.97 7.69
C ALA A 25 3.81 -8.57 8.19
N PHE A 26 3.23 -7.52 7.60
CA PHE A 26 3.56 -6.13 7.91
C PHE A 26 2.42 -5.36 8.59
N ASN A 27 1.28 -6.02 8.84
CA ASN A 27 0.11 -5.43 9.50
C ASN A 27 -0.38 -4.15 8.81
N ILE A 28 -0.26 -4.09 7.48
CA ILE A 28 -0.72 -2.96 6.68
C ILE A 28 -2.25 -3.07 6.53
N GLY A 29 -2.93 -1.93 6.71
CA GLY A 29 -4.37 -1.82 6.56
C GLY A 29 -4.76 -0.54 5.83
N CYS A 30 -6.08 -0.28 5.78
CA CYS A 30 -6.61 0.96 5.21
C CYS A 30 -6.03 2.17 5.95
N SER A 31 -5.41 3.10 5.20
CA SER A 31 -4.78 4.30 5.75
C SER A 31 -5.76 5.26 6.44
N LEU A 32 -7.07 5.12 6.20
CA LEU A 32 -8.10 6.01 6.76
C LEU A 32 -8.82 5.45 7.99
N CYS A 33 -9.10 4.15 8.01
CA CYS A 33 -9.89 3.53 9.09
C CYS A 33 -9.14 2.44 9.85
N GLY A 34 -7.94 2.07 9.42
CA GLY A 34 -7.10 1.07 10.08
C GLY A 34 -7.59 -0.38 9.97
N ILE A 35 -8.65 -0.65 9.20
CA ILE A 35 -9.11 -2.02 8.99
C ILE A 35 -8.06 -2.81 8.20
N GLU A 36 -7.85 -4.07 8.59
CA GLU A 36 -6.91 -5.02 7.95
C GLU A 36 -7.48 -5.55 6.63
N THR A 37 -7.80 -4.65 5.71
CA THR A 37 -8.30 -4.97 4.37
C THR A 37 -7.88 -3.86 3.42
N ILE A 38 -7.29 -4.25 2.30
CA ILE A 38 -6.80 -3.36 1.26
C ILE A 38 -7.32 -3.88 -0.06
N GLU A 39 -8.00 -3.02 -0.81
CA GLU A 39 -8.51 -3.33 -2.15
C GLU A 39 -7.97 -2.35 -3.19
N TYR A 40 -7.62 -1.14 -2.77
CA TYR A 40 -7.11 -0.08 -3.63
C TYR A 40 -5.84 0.51 -3.06
N ALA A 41 -4.93 0.91 -3.96
CA ALA A 41 -3.76 1.70 -3.62
C ALA A 41 -3.66 2.93 -4.51
N TYR A 42 -3.09 4.02 -4.00
CA TYR A 42 -2.79 5.19 -4.82
C TYR A 42 -1.76 4.79 -5.89
N LYS A 43 -1.95 5.21 -7.15
CA LYS A 43 -1.14 4.79 -8.31
C LYS A 43 0.36 5.05 -8.18
N ASP A 44 1.15 4.49 -9.09
CA ASP A 44 2.62 4.57 -9.12
C ASP A 44 3.28 3.91 -7.89
N ILE A 45 2.63 2.85 -7.38
CA ILE A 45 3.14 2.06 -6.26
C ILE A 45 4.44 1.31 -6.59
N PRO A 46 5.27 1.01 -5.59
CA PRO A 46 6.26 -0.05 -5.68
C PRO A 46 5.61 -1.42 -5.94
N GLN A 47 6.39 -2.41 -6.34
CA GLN A 47 5.91 -3.78 -6.50
C GLN A 47 5.34 -4.30 -5.16
N PRO A 48 4.12 -4.87 -5.12
CA PRO A 48 3.61 -5.51 -3.91
C PRO A 48 4.56 -6.60 -3.39
N ILE A 49 4.81 -6.61 -2.09
CA ILE A 49 5.83 -7.47 -1.48
C ILE A 49 5.54 -8.95 -1.74
N GLY A 50 4.28 -9.36 -1.62
CA GLY A 50 3.88 -10.74 -1.89
C GLY A 50 4.19 -11.18 -3.31
N ASN A 51 4.04 -10.28 -4.28
CA ASN A 51 4.37 -10.57 -5.67
C ASN A 51 5.88 -10.75 -5.85
N LYS A 52 6.70 -9.97 -5.11
CA LYS A 52 8.16 -10.13 -5.12
C LYS A 52 8.59 -11.43 -4.44
N VAL A 53 7.97 -11.79 -3.31
CA VAL A 53 8.20 -13.08 -2.63
C VAL A 53 7.90 -14.24 -3.56
N LYS A 54 6.75 -14.19 -4.25
CA LYS A 54 6.40 -15.20 -5.25
C LYS A 54 7.47 -15.32 -6.35
N GLU A 55 7.92 -14.19 -6.89
CA GLU A 55 8.97 -14.17 -7.92
C GLU A 55 10.28 -14.78 -7.42
N ILE A 56 10.72 -14.46 -6.20
CA ILE A 56 11.94 -15.03 -5.61
C ILE A 56 11.79 -16.55 -5.44
N HIS A 57 10.67 -17.00 -4.88
CA HIS A 57 10.40 -18.42 -4.64
C HIS A 57 10.26 -19.21 -5.95
N ASP A 58 9.57 -18.69 -6.96
CA ASP A 58 9.42 -19.34 -8.26
C ASP A 58 10.78 -19.51 -8.98
N ASN A 59 11.73 -18.59 -8.76
CA ASN A 59 13.07 -18.64 -9.33
C ASN A 59 14.08 -19.43 -8.49
N ASN A 60 13.89 -19.49 -7.17
CA ASN A 60 14.71 -20.27 -6.24
C ASN A 60 13.83 -20.89 -5.13
N PRO A 61 13.24 -22.06 -5.35
CA PRO A 61 12.34 -22.70 -4.39
C PRO A 61 12.98 -23.11 -3.06
N ASN A 62 14.32 -23.10 -2.98
CA ASN A 62 15.07 -23.46 -1.76
C ASN A 62 15.66 -22.23 -1.06
N VAL A 63 15.27 -21.01 -1.47
CA VAL A 63 15.67 -19.78 -0.79
C VAL A 63 15.23 -19.85 0.68
N SER A 64 16.12 -19.45 1.59
CA SER A 64 15.79 -19.37 3.00
C SER A 64 15.07 -18.07 3.35
N ASP A 65 14.31 -18.06 4.44
CA ASP A 65 13.60 -16.86 4.91
C ASP A 65 14.55 -15.66 5.11
N VAL A 66 15.75 -15.90 5.62
CA VAL A 66 16.78 -14.87 5.82
C VAL A 66 17.22 -14.25 4.49
N GLU A 67 17.41 -15.08 3.46
CA GLU A 67 17.75 -14.59 2.12
C GLU A 67 16.58 -13.82 1.50
N ILE A 68 15.34 -14.26 1.73
CA ILE A 68 14.14 -13.51 1.31
C ILE A 68 14.13 -12.13 1.96
N GLU A 69 14.33 -12.03 3.28
CA GLU A 69 14.35 -10.76 4.00
C GLU A 69 15.41 -9.80 3.44
N GLU A 70 16.62 -10.28 3.17
CA GLU A 70 17.68 -9.49 2.55
C GLU A 70 17.30 -8.98 1.16
N LEU A 71 16.69 -9.84 0.33
CA LEU A 71 16.24 -9.50 -1.02
C LEU A 71 15.05 -8.54 -1.06
N LEU A 72 14.27 -8.47 0.01
CA LEU A 72 13.12 -7.58 0.13
C LEU A 72 13.47 -6.21 0.72
N LYS A 73 14.65 -6.06 1.33
CA LYS A 73 15.00 -4.85 2.08
C LYS A 73 14.80 -3.55 1.31
N ASP A 74 15.35 -3.47 0.10
CA ASP A 74 15.23 -2.27 -0.73
C ASP A 74 13.77 -1.99 -1.11
N LEU A 75 12.97 -3.04 -1.35
CA LEU A 75 11.55 -2.90 -1.67
C LEU A 75 10.73 -2.44 -0.47
N ILE A 76 11.08 -2.89 0.74
CA ILE A 76 10.46 -2.42 1.98
C ILE A 76 10.78 -0.94 2.19
N ASP A 77 12.03 -0.53 1.97
CA ASP A 77 12.43 0.87 2.06
C ASP A 77 11.69 1.75 1.03
N ASP A 78 11.52 1.26 -0.20
CA ASP A 78 10.73 1.93 -1.24
C ASP A 78 9.26 2.11 -0.81
N TRP A 79 8.64 1.08 -0.22
CA TRP A 79 7.29 1.16 0.32
C TRP A 79 7.17 2.17 1.47
N GLN A 80 8.13 2.18 2.39
CA GLN A 80 8.16 3.14 3.50
C GLN A 80 8.26 4.57 2.99
N ASN A 81 9.19 4.84 2.06
CA ASN A 81 9.35 6.17 1.46
C ASN A 81 8.10 6.61 0.70
N TYR A 82 7.45 5.68 0.00
CA TYR A 82 6.22 5.95 -0.73
C TYR A 82 5.06 6.31 0.21
N ASP A 83 4.86 5.55 1.29
CA ASP A 83 3.82 5.81 2.29
C ASP A 83 4.07 7.14 3.03
N ASP A 84 5.31 7.41 3.45
CA ASP A 84 5.68 8.66 4.12
C ASP A 84 5.43 9.88 3.24
N LYS A 85 5.79 9.79 1.95
CA LYS A 85 5.52 10.84 0.98
C LYS A 85 4.01 11.08 0.86
N ASN A 86 3.23 10.02 0.65
CA ASN A 86 1.78 10.11 0.53
C ASN A 86 1.16 10.74 1.78
N ALA A 87 1.54 10.28 2.96
CA ALA A 87 1.09 10.84 4.24
C ALA A 87 1.41 12.34 4.35
N SER A 88 2.61 12.77 3.96
CA SER A 88 3.01 14.19 3.98
C SER A 88 2.19 15.08 3.02
N GLU A 89 1.69 14.50 1.93
CA GLU A 89 0.86 15.15 0.91
C GLU A 89 -0.64 15.02 1.19
N GLY A 90 -1.02 14.30 2.26
CA GLY A 90 -2.41 14.01 2.60
C GLY A 90 -3.06 13.04 1.61
N ILE A 91 -2.30 12.07 1.11
CA ILE A 91 -2.75 11.02 0.20
C ILE A 91 -2.82 9.70 0.99
N PRO A 92 -3.95 8.98 0.96
CA PRO A 92 -4.03 7.66 1.57
C PRO A 92 -3.41 6.64 0.62
N THR A 93 -2.34 5.96 1.08
CA THR A 93 -1.64 4.94 0.28
C THR A 93 -2.52 3.74 0.00
N PHE A 94 -3.22 3.25 1.02
CA PHE A 94 -4.04 2.04 0.97
C PHE A 94 -5.47 2.31 1.40
N LEU A 95 -6.43 1.72 0.70
CA LEU A 95 -7.86 1.89 0.98
C LEU A 95 -8.59 0.55 0.92
N CYS A 96 -9.49 0.33 1.88
CA CYS A 96 -10.58 -0.64 1.72
C CYS A 96 -11.65 -0.07 0.77
N SER A 97 -12.53 -0.92 0.23
CA SER A 97 -13.62 -0.50 -0.65
C SER A 97 -14.47 0.63 -0.10
N GLU A 98 -14.87 0.53 1.17
CA GLU A 98 -15.73 1.53 1.80
C GLU A 98 -15.07 2.92 1.80
N CYS A 99 -13.84 3.01 2.30
CA CYS A 99 -13.11 4.28 2.34
C CYS A 99 -12.82 4.81 0.93
N TYR A 100 -12.53 3.95 -0.04
CA TYR A 100 -12.36 4.34 -1.44
C TYR A 100 -13.62 5.03 -1.99
N PHE A 101 -14.80 4.39 -1.88
CA PHE A 101 -16.03 4.97 -2.42
C PHE A 101 -16.46 6.24 -1.67
N GLN A 102 -16.33 6.26 -0.35
CA GLN A 102 -16.65 7.45 0.44
C GLN A 102 -15.72 8.63 0.09
N LEU A 103 -14.42 8.37 -0.15
CA LEU A 103 -13.44 9.40 -0.50
C LEU A 103 -13.75 10.02 -1.87
N LEU A 104 -14.08 9.19 -2.88
CA LEU A 104 -14.44 9.67 -4.22
C LEU A 104 -15.73 10.52 -4.24
N LYS A 105 -16.69 10.17 -3.37
CA LYS A 105 -17.93 10.93 -3.20
C LYS A 105 -17.74 12.19 -2.34
N ASN A 106 -16.55 12.41 -1.78
CA ASN A 106 -16.26 13.45 -0.79
C ASN A 106 -17.13 13.32 0.48
N GLU A 107 -17.55 12.10 0.83
CA GLU A 107 -18.25 11.79 2.08
C GLU A 107 -17.26 11.76 3.27
N ILE A 108 -16.00 11.41 2.98
CA ILE A 108 -14.87 11.53 3.91
C ILE A 108 -13.73 12.31 3.26
N SER A 109 -12.79 12.78 4.10
CA SER A 109 -11.58 13.46 3.67
C SER A 109 -10.38 12.96 4.47
N VAL A 110 -9.19 13.03 3.89
CA VAL A 110 -7.94 12.77 4.62
C VAL A 110 -7.78 13.84 5.70
N SER A 111 -7.68 13.42 6.95
CA SER A 111 -7.60 14.33 8.08
C SER A 111 -6.37 15.24 7.94
N LYS A 112 -6.59 16.54 8.09
CA LYS A 112 -5.49 17.49 8.25
C LYS A 112 -4.92 17.27 9.65
N THR A 113 -3.91 16.43 9.79
CA THR A 113 -3.00 16.55 10.92
C THR A 113 -2.44 17.98 10.89
N GLU A 114 -2.78 18.74 11.94
CA GLU A 114 -2.25 20.08 12.25
C GLU A 114 -0.79 19.99 12.71
#